data_AF-A0A916QA77-F1
#
_entry.id   AF-A0A916QA77-F1
#
_cell.length_a   1.000
_cell.length_b   1.000
_cell.length_c   1.000
_cell.angle_alpha   90.00
_cell.angle_beta   90.00
_cell.angle_gamma   90.00
#
_symmetry.space_group_name_H-M   'P 1'
#
loop_
_entity.id
_entity.type
_entity.pdbx_description
1 polymer ?
#
loop_
_entity_poly.entity_id
_entity_poly.type
_entity_poly.pdbx_seq_one_letter_code
_entity_poly.pdbx_strand_id
1 'polypeptide(L)'
;METVYGDQAGAAKGTNPHKPGRKSYHPLLAFEGQSRLCLNAVLRSGNTHSSTDAASFLNETFELLGKRPVKYARFDKGFGGEDFYSLW
;
A
#
# COMPACT_ATOMS: atom_id res chain seq x y z
N MET A 1 2.70 -9.50 1.60
CA MET A 1 1.95 -9.98 2.78
C MET A 1 2.99 -10.33 3.81
N GLU A 2 3.00 -9.62 4.93
CA GLU A 2 4.01 -9.80 5.97
C GLU A 2 3.42 -10.62 7.10
N THR A 3 3.91 -11.85 7.28
CA THR A 3 3.37 -12.78 8.28
C THR A 3 3.85 -12.39 9.66
N VAL A 4 2.94 -12.50 10.63
CA VAL A 4 3.25 -12.21 12.03
C VAL A 4 3.02 -13.44 12.89
N TYR A 5 3.73 -13.49 14.02
CA TYR A 5 3.63 -14.56 15.00
C TYR A 5 3.09 -13.96 16.30
N GLY A 6 1.88 -14.38 16.70
CA GLY A 6 1.16 -13.81 17.85
C GLY A 6 -0.07 -12.99 17.44
N ASP A 7 -0.54 -12.16 18.37
CA ASP A 7 -1.82 -11.44 18.30
C ASP A 7 -1.64 -9.92 18.15
N GLN A 8 -0.82 -9.53 17.19
CA GLN A 8 -0.55 -8.12 16.91
C GLN A 8 -1.83 -7.40 16.45
N ALA A 9 -2.03 -6.19 16.96
CA ALA A 9 -3.23 -5.41 16.69
C ALA A 9 -3.39 -5.11 15.19
N GLY A 10 -4.58 -5.35 14.65
CA GLY A 10 -4.88 -5.11 13.23
C GLY A 10 -4.34 -6.16 12.25
N ALA A 11 -3.60 -7.18 12.72
CA ALA A 11 -3.20 -8.29 11.85
C ALA A 11 -4.37 -9.28 11.68
N ALA A 12 -4.65 -9.68 10.43
CA ALA A 12 -5.67 -10.67 10.13
C ALA A 12 -5.16 -11.73 9.16
N LYS A 13 -5.89 -12.84 9.07
CA LYS A 13 -5.55 -13.95 8.17
C LYS A 13 -5.80 -13.54 6.72
N GLY A 14 -4.72 -13.28 5.99
CA GLY A 14 -4.73 -13.01 4.57
C GLY A 14 -4.49 -14.23 3.70
N THR A 15 -4.58 -14.04 2.38
CA THR A 15 -4.13 -15.03 1.40
C THR A 15 -2.61 -14.97 1.29
N ASN A 16 -1.91 -15.85 2.01
CA ASN A 16 -0.46 -16.02 1.90
C ASN A 16 -0.10 -17.49 1.57
N PRO A 17 0.29 -17.81 0.32
CA PRO A 17 0.60 -19.18 -0.08
C PRO A 17 1.86 -19.73 0.62
N HIS A 18 2.78 -18.87 1.05
CA HIS A 18 4.00 -19.30 1.73
C HIS A 18 3.79 -19.63 3.21
N LYS A 19 2.77 -19.04 3.85
CA LYS A 19 2.41 -19.27 5.26
C LYS A 19 0.88 -19.32 5.44
N PRO A 20 0.20 -20.37 4.95
CA PRO A 20 -1.26 -20.43 4.98
C PRO A 20 -1.84 -20.35 6.39
N GLY A 21 -2.98 -19.66 6.54
CA GLY A 21 -3.75 -19.59 7.79
C GLY A 21 -3.15 -18.72 8.90
N ARG A 22 -2.01 -18.07 8.66
CA ARG A 22 -1.37 -17.17 9.63
C ARG A 22 -1.88 -15.74 9.49
N LYS A 23 -1.88 -15.00 10.60
CA LYS A 23 -2.14 -13.57 10.59
C LYS A 23 -1.01 -12.86 9.86
N SER A 24 -1.34 -11.81 9.14
CA SER A 24 -0.39 -10.99 8.39
C SER A 24 -0.86 -9.55 8.33
N TYR A 25 0.05 -8.69 7.87
CA TYR A 25 -0.26 -7.36 7.35
C TYR A 25 -0.14 -7.34 5.82
N HIS A 26 -0.80 -6.38 5.20
CA HIS A 26 -0.68 -6.03 3.79
C HIS A 26 -0.17 -4.59 3.65
N PRO A 27 1.14 -4.33 3.83
CA PRO A 27 1.68 -2.98 3.78
C PRO A 27 1.40 -2.31 2.44
N LEU A 28 1.12 -1.01 2.48
CA LEU A 28 1.08 -0.14 1.32
C LEU A 28 2.16 0.92 1.48
N LEU A 29 3.02 1.06 0.47
CA LEU A 29 4.23 1.86 0.54
C LEU A 29 4.34 2.74 -0.71
N ALA A 30 4.79 3.98 -0.52
CA ALA A 30 5.15 4.90 -1.59
C ALA A 30 6.63 5.28 -1.49
N PHE A 31 7.33 5.22 -2.61
CA PHE A 31 8.76 5.57 -2.69
C PHE A 31 9.00 6.57 -3.82
N GLU A 32 9.94 7.48 -3.60
CA GLU A 32 10.52 8.28 -4.67
C GLU A 32 11.39 7.38 -5.58
N GLY A 33 11.23 7.53 -6.90
CA GLY A 33 11.74 6.58 -7.88
C GLY A 33 13.27 6.52 -8.00
N GLN A 34 13.98 7.62 -7.73
CA GLN A 34 15.44 7.75 -7.91
C GLN A 34 16.21 7.45 -6.62
N SER A 35 15.95 8.23 -5.58
CA SER A 35 16.58 8.18 -4.26
C SER A 35 16.10 7.01 -3.40
N ARG A 36 14.97 6.38 -3.75
CA ARG A 36 14.29 5.35 -2.93
C ARG A 36 13.85 5.87 -1.56
N LEU A 37 13.69 7.17 -1.39
CA LEU A 37 13.12 7.76 -0.18
C LEU A 37 11.70 7.21 0.02
N CYS A 38 11.41 6.69 1.21
CA CYS A 38 10.05 6.31 1.58
C CYS A 38 9.25 7.58 1.87
N LEU A 39 8.23 7.84 1.06
CA LEU A 39 7.40 9.04 1.15
C LEU A 39 6.22 8.84 2.09
N ASN A 40 5.61 7.65 2.05
CA ASN A 40 4.50 7.29 2.91
C ASN A 40 4.43 5.76 3.07
N ALA A 41 3.91 5.29 4.20
CA ALA A 41 3.74 3.88 4.51
C ALA A 41 2.58 3.67 5.47
N VAL A 42 1.74 2.67 5.20
CA VAL A 42 0.67 2.24 6.11
C VAL A 42 0.63 0.72 6.23
N LEU A 43 0.48 0.23 7.45
CA LEU A 43 0.22 -1.18 7.73
C LEU A 43 -1.28 -1.45 7.67
N ARG A 44 -1.72 -2.18 6.65
CA ARG A 44 -3.10 -2.64 6.53
C ARG A 44 -3.24 -4.08 6.99
N SER A 45 -4.45 -4.47 7.33
CA SER A 45 -4.76 -5.85 7.68
C SER A 45 -4.41 -6.81 6.55
N GLY A 46 -3.94 -8.01 6.89
CA GLY A 46 -3.51 -9.02 5.93
C GLY A 46 -4.61 -9.52 4.98
N ASN A 47 -5.88 -9.31 5.30
CA ASN A 47 -7.02 -9.65 4.45
C ASN A 47 -7.50 -8.49 3.55
N THR A 48 -6.80 -7.35 3.56
CA THR A 48 -7.14 -6.18 2.73
C THR A 48 -6.74 -6.38 1.27
N HIS A 49 -7.64 -6.06 0.34
CA HIS A 49 -7.35 -6.10 -1.10
C HIS A 49 -6.34 -5.01 -1.51
N SER A 50 -5.58 -5.21 -2.59
CA SER A 50 -4.52 -4.28 -3.00
C SER A 50 -4.99 -2.85 -3.21
N SER A 51 -6.08 -2.66 -3.97
CA SER A 51 -6.65 -1.35 -4.28
C SER A 51 -7.41 -0.67 -3.14
N THR A 52 -7.74 -1.39 -2.06
CA THR A 52 -8.48 -0.79 -0.93
C THR A 52 -7.71 0.38 -0.35
N ASP A 53 -8.35 1.55 -0.28
CA ASP A 53 -7.81 2.82 0.22
C ASP A 53 -6.60 3.38 -0.55
N ALA A 54 -6.27 2.81 -1.72
CA ALA A 54 -5.07 3.21 -2.46
C ALA A 54 -5.14 4.66 -2.96
N ALA A 55 -6.33 5.12 -3.37
CA ALA A 55 -6.55 6.50 -3.79
C ALA A 55 -6.36 7.49 -2.63
N SER A 56 -6.95 7.19 -1.47
CA SER A 56 -6.78 8.00 -0.25
C SER A 56 -5.32 8.07 0.18
N PHE A 57 -4.62 6.93 0.19
CA PHE A 57 -3.19 6.86 0.50
C PHE A 57 -2.32 7.70 -0.46
N LEU A 58 -2.66 7.73 -1.75
CA LEU A 58 -1.96 8.60 -2.71
C LEU A 58 -2.24 10.07 -2.48
N ASN A 59 -3.49 10.45 -2.19
CA ASN A 59 -3.83 11.83 -1.86
C ASN A 59 -3.04 12.32 -0.64
N GLU A 60 -2.98 11.53 0.44
CA GLU A 60 -2.12 11.82 1.60
C GLU A 60 -0.65 11.94 1.21
N THR A 61 -0.18 11.09 0.29
CA THR A 61 1.20 11.15 -0.21
C THR A 61 1.46 12.44 -1.01
N PHE A 62 0.50 12.91 -1.81
CA PHE A 62 0.60 14.18 -2.52
C PHE A 62 0.59 15.38 -1.58
N GLU A 63 -0.20 15.34 -0.50
CA GLU A 63 -0.16 16.35 0.55
C GLU A 63 1.22 16.44 1.21
N LEU A 64 1.86 15.29 1.50
CA LEU A 64 3.23 15.24 2.03
C LEU A 64 4.27 15.79 1.03
N LEU A 65 4.08 15.58 -0.27
CA LEU A 65 4.96 16.12 -1.31
C LEU A 65 4.79 17.64 -1.49
N GLY A 66 3.61 18.18 -1.20
CA GLY A 66 3.26 19.57 -1.36
C GLY A 66 3.29 20.00 -2.82
N LYS A 67 4.03 21.06 -3.15
CA LYS A 67 4.11 21.62 -4.52
C LYS A 67 5.07 20.87 -5.46
N ARG A 68 5.63 19.74 -5.04
CA ARG A 68 6.60 18.98 -5.84
C ARG A 68 5.83 18.15 -6.88
N PRO A 69 6.03 18.38 -8.20
CA PRO A 69 5.26 17.68 -9.21
C PRO A 69 5.67 16.21 -9.31
N VAL A 70 4.68 15.33 -9.48
CA VAL A 70 4.90 13.92 -9.82
C VAL A 70 4.74 13.75 -11.31
N LYS A 71 5.81 13.33 -12.01
CA LYS A 71 5.80 13.21 -13.47
C LYS A 71 5.26 11.87 -13.96
N TYR A 72 5.60 10.81 -13.25
CA TYR A 72 5.20 9.44 -13.56
C TYR A 72 5.06 8.65 -12.26
N ALA A 73 4.18 7.66 -12.26
CA ALA A 73 4.10 6.67 -11.21
C ALA A 73 4.16 5.25 -11.76
N ARG A 74 4.61 4.34 -10.91
CA ARG A 74 4.67 2.90 -11.19
C ARG A 74 3.98 2.17 -10.06
N PHE A 75 3.03 1.33 -10.41
CA PHE A 75 2.24 0.53 -9.50
C PHE A 75 1.95 -0.82 -10.16
N ASP A 76 1.61 -1.83 -9.36
CA ASP A 76 1.26 -3.15 -9.89
C ASP A 76 -0.19 -3.20 -10.38
N LYS A 77 -0.53 -4.28 -11.10
CA LYS A 77 -1.88 -4.49 -11.68
C LYS A 77 -3.02 -4.47 -10.67
N GLY A 78 -2.73 -4.71 -9.39
CA GLY A 78 -3.69 -4.72 -8.29
C GLY A 78 -4.20 -3.33 -7.90
N PHE A 79 -3.60 -2.26 -8.43
CA PHE A 79 -4.04 -0.87 -8.25
C PHE A 79 -4.93 -0.36 -9.40
N GLY A 80 -5.58 -1.26 -10.13
CA GLY A 80 -6.45 -0.88 -11.25
C GLY A 80 -7.81 -0.33 -10.82
N GLY A 81 -8.31 0.68 -11.54
CA GLY A 81 -9.64 1.27 -11.39
C GLY A 81 -9.69 2.70 -11.91
N GLU A 82 -10.83 3.14 -12.44
CA GLU A 82 -10.99 4.51 -12.98
C GLU A 82 -10.68 5.57 -11.93
N ASP A 83 -11.16 5.39 -10.70
CA ASP A 83 -10.88 6.29 -9.58
C ASP A 83 -9.38 6.47 -9.34
N PHE A 84 -8.62 5.36 -9.32
CA PHE A 84 -7.18 5.41 -9.09
C PHE A 84 -6.42 5.99 -10.28
N TYR A 85 -6.88 5.73 -11.51
CA TYR A 85 -6.28 6.28 -12.72
C TYR A 85 -6.51 7.78 -12.86
N SER A 86 -7.64 8.30 -12.37
CA SER A 86 -7.97 9.72 -12.40
C SER A 86 -7.04 10.62 -11.56
N LEU A 87 -6.19 10.02 -10.72
CA LEU A 87 -5.22 10.73 -9.87
C LEU A 87 -3.94 11.14 -10.62
N TRP A 88 -3.79 10.75 -11.88
CA TRP A 88 -2.62 10.98 -12.73
C TRP A 88 -2.97 11.83 -13.94
#